data_AF-A0A968HN58-F1
#
_entry.id   AF-A0A968HN58-F1
#
_cell.length_a   1.000
_cell.length_b   1.000
_cell.length_c   1.000
_cell.angle_alpha   90.00
_cell.angle_beta   90.00
_cell.angle_gamma   90.00
#
_symmetry.space_group_name_H-M   'P 1'
#
loop_
_entity.id
_entity.type
_entity.pdbx_description
1 polymer ?
#
loop_
_entity_poly.entity_id
_entity_poly.type
_entity_poly.pdbx_seq_one_letter_code
_entity_poly.pdbx_strand_id
1 'polypeptide(L)'
;MAASQQIVVLRVDAPEHVRRAAAEYAIAQDGKPFNHAYLNKNRTDAFYCTQLIWRAYLEAGVDLDANYLLTDPTFIARYASPNSDRLNPIPGGIVNWLVIPDDFFNSELVQIIYIQQEQ
;
A
#
# COMPACT_ATOMS: atom_id res chain seq x y z
N MET A 1 9.11 -17.33 -23.02
CA MET A 1 8.49 -17.81 -21.77
C MET A 1 7.54 -16.71 -21.31
N ALA A 2 6.23 -16.93 -21.38
CA ALA A 2 5.28 -15.98 -20.81
C ALA A 2 5.43 -16.02 -19.29
N ALA A 3 5.42 -14.86 -18.62
CA ALA A 3 5.40 -14.81 -17.17
C ALA A 3 4.05 -15.35 -16.70
N SER A 4 4.04 -16.34 -15.80
CA SER A 4 2.80 -16.82 -15.19
C SER A 4 2.20 -15.71 -14.33
N GLN A 5 0.93 -15.40 -14.55
CA GLN A 5 0.24 -14.38 -13.77
C GLN A 5 -0.38 -15.02 -12.53
N GLN A 6 0.01 -14.52 -11.36
CA GLN A 6 -0.58 -14.86 -10.07
C GLN A 6 -1.36 -13.66 -9.56
N ILE A 7 -2.66 -13.82 -9.33
CA ILE A 7 -3.53 -12.75 -8.84
C ILE A 7 -4.09 -13.18 -7.48
N VAL A 8 -3.96 -12.30 -6.49
CA VAL A 8 -4.59 -12.48 -5.18
C VAL A 8 -5.54 -11.30 -4.96
N VAL A 9 -6.79 -11.60 -4.61
CA VAL A 9 -7.78 -10.58 -4.27
C VAL A 9 -7.97 -10.58 -2.77
N LEU A 10 -7.77 -9.40 -2.19
CA LEU A 10 -7.91 -9.14 -0.77
C LEU A 10 -9.22 -8.37 -0.51
N ARG A 11 -9.79 -8.56 0.68
CA ARG A 11 -10.93 -7.79 1.19
C ARG A 11 -10.60 -7.27 2.57
N VAL A 12 -10.79 -5.97 2.78
CA VAL A 12 -10.70 -5.36 4.10
C VAL A 12 -11.90 -5.80 4.95
N ASP A 13 -11.64 -6.31 6.15
CA ASP A 13 -12.61 -6.65 7.18
C ASP A 13 -13.14 -5.37 7.85
N ALA A 14 -14.00 -4.67 7.11
CA ALA A 14 -14.66 -3.46 7.56
C ALA A 14 -16.17 -3.52 7.22
N PRO A 15 -17.01 -2.77 7.94
CA PRO A 15 -18.42 -2.63 7.61
C PRO A 15 -18.64 -2.23 6.14
N GLU A 16 -19.74 -2.66 5.54
CA GLU A 16 -20.03 -2.38 4.13
C GLU A 16 -19.98 -0.88 3.81
N HIS A 17 -20.52 -0.03 4.70
CA HIS A 17 -20.52 1.41 4.49
C HIS A 17 -19.10 2.02 4.45
N VAL A 18 -18.15 1.47 5.22
CA VAL A 18 -16.74 1.89 5.19
C VAL A 18 -16.10 1.50 3.86
N ARG A 19 -16.28 0.24 3.43
CA ARG A 19 -15.76 -0.25 2.15
C ARG A 19 -16.31 0.55 0.96
N ARG A 20 -17.60 0.90 1.02
CA ARG A 20 -18.24 1.75 0.01
C ARG A 20 -17.67 3.17 0.01
N ALA A 21 -17.54 3.79 1.17
CA ALA A 21 -16.96 5.14 1.28
C ALA A 21 -15.50 5.19 0.77
N ALA A 22 -14.70 4.16 1.08
CA ALA A 22 -13.35 4.04 0.55
C ALA A 22 -13.34 3.92 -0.99
N ALA A 23 -14.20 3.07 -1.56
CA ALA A 23 -14.31 2.94 -3.01
C ALA A 23 -14.73 4.26 -3.67
N GLU A 24 -15.72 4.96 -3.11
CA GLU A 24 -16.19 6.28 -3.58
C GLU A 24 -15.07 7.32 -3.52
N TYR A 25 -14.29 7.36 -2.43
CA TYR A 25 -13.12 8.23 -2.31
C TYR A 25 -12.11 7.96 -3.43
N ALA A 26 -11.77 6.68 -3.66
CA ALA A 26 -10.77 6.30 -4.66
C ALA A 26 -11.22 6.68 -6.08
N ILE A 27 -12.50 6.45 -6.42
CA ILE A 27 -13.09 6.85 -7.70
C ILE A 27 -13.04 8.37 -7.87
N ALA A 28 -13.27 9.15 -6.82
CA ALA A 28 -13.19 10.61 -6.87
C ALA A 28 -11.76 11.14 -7.10
N GLN A 29 -10.72 10.30 -7.00
CA GLN A 29 -9.34 10.67 -7.31
C GLN A 29 -8.95 10.37 -8.77
N ASP A 30 -9.88 9.86 -9.58
CA ASP A 30 -9.63 9.57 -10.99
C ASP A 30 -9.14 10.82 -11.73
N GLY A 31 -8.19 10.62 -12.65
CA GLY A 31 -7.53 11.70 -13.39
C GLY A 31 -6.39 12.41 -12.64
N LYS A 32 -6.14 12.13 -11.35
CA LYS A 32 -4.94 12.65 -10.65
C LYS A 32 -3.66 11.99 -11.17
N PRO A 33 -2.53 12.73 -11.21
CA PRO A 33 -1.26 12.18 -11.67
C PRO A 33 -0.71 11.12 -10.71
N PHE A 34 0.18 10.29 -11.24
CA PHE A 34 0.91 9.31 -10.45
C PHE A 34 1.92 9.98 -9.50
N ASN A 35 1.94 9.57 -8.22
CA ASN A 35 2.86 10.13 -7.24
C ASN A 35 4.24 9.45 -7.30
N HIS A 36 5.24 10.16 -7.82
CA HIS A 36 6.64 9.73 -7.78
C HIS A 36 7.36 10.05 -6.46
N ALA A 37 6.75 10.84 -5.57
CA ALA A 37 7.29 11.14 -4.25
C ALA A 37 6.81 10.08 -3.24
N TYR A 38 7.38 8.88 -3.35
CA TYR A 38 7.00 7.70 -2.56
C TYR A 38 7.12 7.90 -1.04
N LEU A 39 8.02 8.77 -0.59
CA LEU A 39 8.25 9.12 0.82
C LEU A 39 7.36 10.27 1.33
N ASN A 40 6.29 10.59 0.61
CA ASN A 40 5.29 11.55 1.07
C ASN A 40 3.88 10.95 0.90
N LYS A 41 3.55 9.94 1.73
CA LYS A 41 2.23 9.28 1.73
C LYS A 41 1.05 10.22 2.02
N ASN A 42 1.30 11.36 2.67
CA ASN A 42 0.26 12.33 3.02
C ASN A 42 -0.11 13.28 1.88
N ARG A 43 0.62 13.24 0.76
CA ARG A 43 0.31 14.00 -0.44
C ARG A 43 -1.04 13.57 -1.02
N THR A 44 -1.88 14.52 -1.45
CA THR A 44 -3.24 14.23 -1.98
C THR A 44 -3.50 14.79 -3.38
N ASP A 45 -2.56 15.52 -3.97
CA ASP A 45 -2.62 16.02 -5.36
C ASP A 45 -2.08 15.00 -6.39
N ALA A 46 -1.47 13.91 -5.93
CA ALA A 46 -1.02 12.78 -6.73
C ALA A 46 -1.02 11.51 -5.87
N PHE A 47 -1.24 10.33 -6.46
CA PHE A 47 -1.20 9.06 -5.73
C PHE A 47 -0.40 7.98 -6.46
N TYR A 48 0.33 7.14 -5.73
CA TYR A 48 0.72 5.81 -6.21
C TYR A 48 -0.33 4.78 -5.76
N CYS A 49 -0.31 3.59 -6.37
CA CYS A 49 -1.39 2.60 -6.27
C CYS A 49 -1.77 2.24 -4.83
N THR A 50 -0.79 1.90 -3.98
CA THR A 50 -1.03 1.52 -2.58
C THR A 50 -1.35 2.72 -1.68
N GLN A 51 -0.81 3.91 -1.98
CA GLN A 51 -1.16 5.15 -1.28
C GLN A 51 -2.64 5.47 -1.38
N LEU A 52 -3.20 5.33 -2.60
CA LEU A 52 -4.60 5.65 -2.85
C LEU A 52 -5.52 4.72 -2.06
N ILE A 53 -5.22 3.42 -2.04
CA ILE A 53 -6.00 2.43 -1.31
C ILE A 53 -5.96 2.74 0.19
N TRP A 54 -4.77 2.94 0.77
CA TRP A 54 -4.66 3.30 2.18
C TRP A 54 -5.41 4.59 2.49
N ARG A 55 -5.20 5.64 1.68
CA ARG A 55 -5.83 6.95 1.92
C ARG A 55 -7.35 6.86 1.86
N ALA A 56 -7.90 6.08 0.92
CA ALA A 56 -9.32 5.86 0.81
C ALA A 56 -9.94 5.26 2.08
N TYR A 57 -9.30 4.25 2.66
CA TYR A 57 -9.75 3.65 3.92
C TYR A 57 -9.54 4.58 5.11
N LEU A 58 -8.43 5.33 5.13
CA LEU A 58 -8.15 6.30 6.20
C LEU A 58 -9.24 7.36 6.28
N GLU A 59 -9.66 7.92 5.15
CA GLU A 59 -10.74 8.92 5.06
C GLU A 59 -12.12 8.30 5.41
N ALA A 60 -12.27 6.98 5.27
CA ALA A 60 -13.42 6.22 5.74
C ALA A 60 -13.31 5.78 7.22
N GLY A 61 -12.26 6.19 7.94
CA GLY A 61 -12.07 5.93 9.37
C GLY A 61 -11.33 4.64 9.72
N VAL A 62 -10.71 3.96 8.75
CA VAL A 62 -9.93 2.74 8.95
C VAL A 62 -8.48 2.98 8.51
N ASP A 63 -7.55 2.94 9.47
CA ASP A 63 -6.13 3.00 9.15
C ASP A 63 -5.61 1.59 8.80
N LEU A 64 -5.14 1.42 7.56
CA LEU A 64 -4.57 0.17 7.07
C LEU A 64 -3.04 0.15 7.10
N ASP A 65 -2.40 1.25 7.48
CA ASP A 65 -0.94 1.34 7.48
C ASP A 65 -0.37 0.64 8.72
N ALA A 66 0.44 -0.38 8.48
CA ALA A 66 1.12 -1.13 9.55
C ALA A 66 2.27 -0.32 10.18
N ASN A 67 2.62 0.83 9.60
CA ASN A 67 3.67 1.75 10.02
C ASN A 67 5.00 1.02 10.28
N TYR A 68 5.48 0.27 9.28
CA TYR A 68 6.77 -0.40 9.37
C TYR A 68 7.88 0.59 9.76
N LEU A 69 8.82 0.14 10.58
CA LEU A 69 10.01 0.91 10.88
C LEU A 69 11.09 0.57 9.85
N LEU A 70 11.87 1.56 9.40
CA LEU A 70 13.08 1.29 8.58
C LEU A 70 14.09 0.37 9.29
N THR A 71 13.95 0.21 10.60
CA THR A 71 14.75 -0.68 11.43
C THR A 71 14.15 -2.09 11.53
N ASP A 72 12.98 -2.34 10.93
CA ASP A 72 12.41 -3.68 10.86
C ASP A 72 13.33 -4.55 9.97
N PRO A 73 13.98 -5.59 10.54
CA PRO A 73 14.85 -6.48 9.78
C PRO A 73 14.13 -7.13 8.60
N THR A 74 12.81 -7.32 8.70
CA THR A 74 11.95 -7.89 7.67
C THR A 74 11.81 -6.94 6.47
N PHE A 75 11.67 -5.64 6.73
CA PHE A 75 11.62 -4.60 5.70
C PHE A 75 12.98 -4.46 5.00
N ILE A 76 14.08 -4.37 5.76
CA ILE A 76 15.43 -4.26 5.21
C ILE A 76 15.75 -5.50 4.35
N ALA A 77 15.52 -6.71 4.85
CA ALA A 77 15.87 -7.93 4.13
C ALA A 77 15.07 -8.14 2.83
N ARG A 78 13.85 -7.58 2.73
CA ARG A 78 12.96 -7.80 1.58
C ARG A 78 12.95 -6.65 0.57
N TYR A 79 13.19 -5.42 1.01
CA TYR A 79 13.10 -4.22 0.17
C TYR A 79 14.41 -3.47 -0.04
N ALA A 80 15.48 -3.78 0.71
CA ALA A 80 16.81 -3.28 0.39
C ALA A 80 17.39 -4.07 -0.80
N SER A 81 17.02 -3.65 -2.02
CA SER A 81 17.67 -4.12 -3.25
C SER A 81 19.14 -3.64 -3.30
N PRO A 82 20.08 -4.42 -3.85
CA PRO A 82 21.46 -3.95 -4.08
C PRO A 82 21.56 -2.74 -5.02
N ASN A 83 20.50 -2.43 -5.78
CA ASN A 83 20.39 -1.22 -6.62
C ASN A 83 19.61 -0.09 -5.91
N SER A 84 19.76 0.03 -4.59
CA SER A 84 19.04 1.00 -3.74
C SER A 84 19.58 2.43 -3.79
N ASP A 85 20.33 2.80 -4.83
CA ASP A 85 20.85 4.18 -5.06
C ASP A 85 19.74 5.25 -5.16
N ARG A 86 18.45 4.87 -5.12
CA ARG A 86 17.29 5.78 -5.07
C ARG A 86 16.60 5.83 -3.70
N LEU A 87 16.96 4.95 -2.78
CA LEU A 87 16.54 4.95 -1.38
C LEU A 87 17.74 5.40 -0.54
N ASN A 88 18.05 6.70 -0.58
CA ASN A 88 19.04 7.24 0.35
C ASN A 88 18.59 6.90 1.77
N PRO A 89 19.43 6.22 2.59
CA PRO A 89 19.11 5.95 3.98
C PRO A 89 18.92 7.29 4.70
N ILE A 90 17.70 7.57 5.17
CA ILE A 90 17.44 8.75 5.98
C ILE A 90 17.96 8.45 7.39
N PRO A 91 18.89 9.24 7.94
CA PRO A 91 19.30 9.10 9.33
C PRO A 91 18.09 9.45 10.23
N GLY A 92 17.55 8.48 10.97
CA GLY A 92 16.58 8.80 12.04
C GLY A 92 15.37 7.88 12.25
N GLY A 93 15.18 6.82 11.46
CA GLY A 93 14.19 5.77 11.78
C GLY A 93 12.71 6.18 11.61
N ILE A 94 11.85 5.18 11.42
CA ILE A 94 10.41 5.23 11.10
C ILE A 94 10.13 5.55 9.60
N VAL A 95 9.71 4.56 8.79
CA VAL A 95 9.02 4.83 7.50
C VAL A 95 7.55 5.13 7.78
N ASN A 96 7.28 6.25 8.44
CA ASN A 96 5.91 6.78 8.52
C ASN A 96 5.50 7.50 7.22
N TRP A 97 6.04 7.07 6.07
CA TRP A 97 6.10 7.90 4.87
C TRP A 97 5.77 7.16 3.57
N LEU A 98 5.65 5.83 3.63
CA LEU A 98 5.41 4.94 2.49
C LEU A 98 4.35 3.89 2.87
N VAL A 99 3.45 3.59 1.95
CA VAL A 99 2.50 2.46 2.04
C VAL A 99 2.88 1.45 0.97
N ILE A 100 3.26 0.24 1.35
CA ILE A 100 3.66 -0.85 0.46
C ILE A 100 2.55 -1.91 0.35
N PRO A 101 2.57 -2.77 -0.70
CA PRO A 101 1.59 -3.84 -0.83
C PRO A 101 1.54 -4.78 0.40
N ASP A 102 2.69 -5.04 1.03
CA ASP A 102 2.79 -5.91 2.20
C ASP A 102 2.06 -5.34 3.45
N ASP A 103 1.80 -4.03 3.52
CA ASP A 103 0.94 -3.46 4.57
C ASP A 103 -0.46 -4.09 4.54
N PHE A 104 -0.97 -4.38 3.34
CA PHE A 104 -2.28 -4.99 3.16
C PHE A 104 -2.26 -6.50 3.40
N PHE A 105 -1.23 -7.22 2.95
CA PHE A 105 -1.16 -8.68 3.11
C PHE A 105 -0.93 -9.12 4.56
N ASN A 106 -0.25 -8.30 5.35
CA ASN A 106 0.07 -8.61 6.75
C ASN A 106 -0.91 -7.95 7.74
N SER A 107 -1.88 -7.18 7.26
CA SER A 107 -2.90 -6.58 8.12
C SER A 107 -3.89 -7.64 8.58
N GLU A 108 -4.13 -7.72 9.89
CA GLU A 108 -5.21 -8.55 10.46
C GLU A 108 -6.60 -8.10 9.97
N LEU A 109 -6.70 -6.87 9.47
CA LEU A 109 -7.92 -6.30 8.90
C LEU A 109 -8.12 -6.69 7.43
N VAL A 110 -7.32 -7.59 6.86
CA VAL A 110 -7.39 -7.96 5.45
C VAL A 110 -7.47 -9.47 5.29
N GLN A 111 -8.47 -9.92 4.55
CA GLN A 111 -8.74 -11.33 4.29
C GLN A 111 -8.51 -11.65 2.82
N ILE A 112 -7.82 -12.77 2.54
CA ILE A 112 -7.74 -13.31 1.18
C ILE A 112 -9.09 -13.90 0.82
N ILE A 113 -9.68 -13.42 -0.28
CA ILE A 113 -10.97 -13.92 -0.77
C ILE A 113 -10.86 -14.71 -2.08
N TYR A 114 -9.75 -14.57 -2.81
CA TYR A 114 -9.53 -15.30 -4.07
C TYR A 114 -8.04 -15.35 -4.45
N ILE A 115 -7.63 -16.47 -5.05
CA ILE A 115 -6.29 -16.68 -5.62
C ILE A 115 -6.47 -17.31 -7.00
N GLN A 116 -5.93 -16.66 -8.05
CA GLN A 116 -5.81 -17.21 -9.40
C GLN A 116 -4.34 -17.50 -9.70
N GLN A 117 -4.10 -18.64 -10.32
CA GLN A 117 -2.79 -19.10 -10.76
C GLN A 117 -2.94 -19.53 -12.22
N GLU A 118 -2.39 -18.76 -13.17
CA GLU A 118 -2.31 -19.19 -14.56
C GLU A 118 -1.06 -20.06 -14.77
N GLN A 119 -1.24 -21.24 -15.39
CA GLN A 119 -0.15 -22.19 -15.68
C GLN A 119 0.66 -21.78 -16.91
#